data_AF-R6GWH1-F1
#
_entry.id   AF-R6GWH1-F1
#
_cell.length_a   1.000
_cell.length_b   1.000
_cell.length_c   1.000
_cell.angle_alpha   90.00
_cell.angle_beta   90.00
_cell.angle_gamma   90.00
#
_symmetry.space_group_name_H-M   'P 1'
#
loop_
_entity.id
_entity.type
_entity.pdbx_description
1 polymer ?
#
loop_
_entity_poly.entity_id
_entity_poly.type
_entity_poly.pdbx_seq_one_letter_code
_entity_poly.pdbx_strand_id
1 'polypeptide(L)'
;MKNILTIGKKGITSGDFFASVAPDYCNLVMFIDLKNDDLLEKLSRYDLLIKAVMEESFLEPQEAKDFLATLFSYENIIDAFDYVDLDAGLGDTTIPKNLLAKNSWIKSKKIILSSDEISITDAVKLANEYSEYKNQLVFKLKGNKKYVSYEDVLSMSKLMDSYVDSIKSCNLTSKLELVMLSYDIVRNLVYRSFEETPSEEITIFEKIYNTNSAQLNFSLLFSELLNYLGINSKIVNHYSEINRNKKLSRVSAYIKDDKYNVDGIYVFDPFLDCMKGLKEKKYPTLYNYFLKTTDEVEKCDKEKFPWEKFESREEIQEGNIKGLSISEIESLGTSKWKHIEYLYELVTGDTFDFVKNVLISSEKEKKSFIDKIYEFEKMMNKPIDTKTRLSLFDNVRRAEYYYNINSLDYNVEDMLAVMESSGWNIDESEITPKDLSKREKELLGLFGGVSYKVIGLRKFIKEQNIEKKVSGVRLTKTLKKYLENKQNDCM
;
A
#
# COMPACT_ATOMS: atom_id res chain seq x y z
N MET A 1 27.21 11.93 -5.15
CA MET A 1 26.46 12.35 -3.95
C MET A 1 25.66 13.58 -4.36
N LYS A 2 24.37 13.68 -4.02
CA LYS A 2 23.57 14.88 -4.33
C LYS A 2 23.74 15.91 -3.22
N ASN A 3 23.81 17.19 -3.56
CA ASN A 3 23.91 18.27 -2.57
C ASN A 3 22.55 18.96 -2.40
N ILE A 4 22.07 19.01 -1.17
CA ILE A 4 20.80 19.63 -0.79
C ILE A 4 21.09 20.84 0.10
N LEU A 5 20.45 21.98 -0.22
CA LEU A 5 20.35 23.10 0.70
C LEU A 5 18.96 23.10 1.34
N THR A 6 18.87 22.80 2.63
CA THR A 6 17.62 22.88 3.39
C THR A 6 17.48 24.24 4.04
N ILE A 7 16.34 24.89 3.87
CA ILE A 7 16.06 26.22 4.41
C ILE A 7 14.92 26.11 5.43
N GLY A 8 15.28 26.18 6.71
CA GLY A 8 14.35 26.07 7.85
C GLY A 8 14.02 27.41 8.50
N LYS A 9 12.93 27.45 9.27
CA LYS A 9 12.54 28.63 10.06
C LYS A 9 13.36 28.74 11.35
N LYS A 10 13.93 29.92 11.61
CA LYS A 10 14.64 30.22 12.86
C LYS A 10 13.67 30.19 14.05
N GLY A 11 13.83 29.22 14.95
CA GLY A 11 12.95 29.04 16.13
C GLY A 11 13.05 27.70 16.86
N ILE A 12 13.67 26.68 16.27
CA ILE A 12 13.75 25.31 16.84
C ILE A 12 15.15 24.99 17.40
N THR A 13 16.20 25.63 16.88
CA THR A 13 17.60 25.35 17.25
C THR A 13 18.41 26.65 17.34
N SER A 14 19.48 26.64 18.13
CA SER A 14 20.46 27.73 18.21
C SER A 14 21.54 27.55 17.15
N GLY A 15 21.47 28.30 16.05
CA GLY A 15 22.46 28.28 14.96
C GLY A 15 21.88 28.82 13.66
N ASP A 16 22.71 29.41 12.80
CA ASP A 16 22.29 29.88 11.46
C ASP A 16 22.48 28.80 10.38
N PHE A 17 23.34 27.80 10.62
CA PHE A 17 23.68 26.73 9.68
C PHE A 17 23.99 25.42 10.41
N PHE A 18 23.81 24.29 9.73
CA PHE A 18 24.11 22.94 10.22
C PHE A 18 24.40 22.02 9.01
N ALA A 19 25.23 20.98 9.12
CA ALA A 19 25.48 20.04 8.02
C ALA A 19 25.34 18.56 8.44
N SER A 20 24.73 17.74 7.58
CA SER A 20 24.63 16.28 7.75
C SER A 20 24.91 15.52 6.47
N VAL A 21 25.37 14.28 6.64
CA VAL A 21 25.56 13.32 5.55
C VAL A 21 24.63 12.13 5.75
N ALA A 22 23.95 11.76 4.67
CA ALA A 22 23.23 10.51 4.54
C ALA A 22 23.87 9.70 3.40
N PRO A 23 23.64 8.37 3.31
CA PRO A 23 24.31 7.52 2.32
C PRO A 23 24.23 8.01 0.86
N ASP A 24 23.18 8.75 0.51
CA ASP A 24 22.92 9.21 -0.86
C ASP A 24 23.12 10.72 -1.09
N TYR A 25 23.30 11.54 -0.04
CA TYR A 25 23.36 13.00 -0.15
C TYR A 25 24.10 13.70 1.01
N CYS A 26 24.72 14.84 0.70
CA CYS A 26 25.17 15.83 1.68
C CYS A 26 24.11 16.93 1.80
N ASN A 27 23.73 17.27 3.03
CA ASN A 27 22.76 18.32 3.31
C ASN A 27 23.43 19.46 4.09
N LEU A 28 23.30 20.67 3.57
CA LEU A 28 23.55 21.90 4.33
C LEU A 28 22.20 22.47 4.72
N VAL A 29 21.92 22.51 6.01
CA VAL A 29 20.73 23.13 6.59
C VAL A 29 21.08 24.56 6.97
N MET A 30 20.23 25.51 6.60
CA MET A 30 20.33 26.92 6.94
C MET A 30 19.02 27.36 7.60
N PHE A 31 19.12 27.99 8.77
CA PHE A 31 17.96 28.54 9.48
C PHE A 31 17.87 30.04 9.23
N ILE A 32 16.72 30.49 8.73
CA ILE A 32 16.52 31.89 8.37
C ILE A 32 15.38 32.55 9.12
N ASP A 33 15.53 33.85 9.38
CA ASP A 33 14.41 34.70 9.77
C ASP A 33 13.82 35.33 8.50
N LEU A 34 12.62 34.88 8.14
CA LEU A 34 11.92 35.26 6.91
C LEU A 34 11.60 36.77 6.83
N LYS A 35 11.73 37.49 7.95
CA LYS A 35 11.45 38.92 8.00
C LYS A 35 12.54 39.78 7.34
N ASN A 36 13.80 39.35 7.24
CA ASN A 36 14.89 40.27 6.86
C ASN A 36 16.08 39.72 6.04
N ASP A 37 16.12 38.45 5.63
CA ASP A 37 17.37 37.89 5.06
C ASP A 37 17.37 37.77 3.52
N ASP A 38 18.42 38.32 2.88
CA ASP A 38 18.88 37.93 1.54
C ASP A 38 19.76 36.67 1.67
N LEU A 39 19.29 35.55 1.13
CA LEU A 39 19.96 34.25 1.24
C LEU A 39 21.32 34.24 0.53
N LEU A 40 21.47 35.00 -0.57
CA LEU A 40 22.72 35.09 -1.32
C LEU A 40 23.84 35.70 -0.47
N GLU A 41 23.52 36.75 0.29
CA GLU A 41 24.48 37.40 1.19
C GLU A 41 24.97 36.41 2.25
N LYS A 42 24.08 35.64 2.87
CA LYS A 42 24.44 34.62 3.87
C LYS A 42 25.29 33.50 3.27
N LEU A 43 24.94 33.00 2.09
CA LEU A 43 25.71 31.95 1.42
C LEU A 43 27.10 32.43 0.98
N SER A 44 27.29 33.74 0.76
CA SER A 44 28.60 34.31 0.43
C SER A 44 29.58 34.38 1.62
N ARG A 45 29.09 34.17 2.85
CA ARG A 45 29.89 34.23 4.08
C ARG A 45 30.56 32.89 4.39
N TYR A 46 31.69 32.67 3.73
CA TYR A 46 32.48 31.45 3.85
C TYR A 46 32.96 31.15 5.27
N ASP A 47 33.19 32.18 6.10
CA ASP A 47 33.55 32.03 7.51
C ASP A 47 32.46 31.32 8.32
N LEU A 48 31.19 31.70 8.11
CA LEU A 48 30.05 31.11 8.79
C LEU A 48 29.81 29.66 8.32
N LEU A 49 29.96 29.42 7.02
CA LEU A 49 29.83 28.09 6.42
C LEU A 49 30.88 27.10 6.93
N ILE A 50 32.15 27.50 6.96
CA ILE A 50 33.23 26.65 7.51
C ILE A 50 32.96 26.35 8.96
N LYS A 51 32.61 27.37 9.76
CA LYS A 51 32.30 27.19 11.17
C LYS A 51 31.16 26.19 11.37
N ALA A 52 30.07 26.34 10.62
CA ALA A 52 28.92 25.46 10.72
C ALA A 52 29.23 24.01 10.34
N VAL A 53 30.01 23.80 9.27
CA VAL A 53 30.39 22.45 8.84
C VAL A 53 31.43 21.82 9.78
N MET A 54 32.33 22.60 10.38
CA MET A 54 33.40 22.05 11.21
C MET A 54 33.03 21.94 12.69
N GLU A 55 32.21 22.84 13.21
CA GLU A 55 31.90 22.95 14.65
C GLU A 55 30.48 22.53 14.99
N GLU A 56 29.54 22.70 14.06
CA GLU A 56 28.12 22.48 14.32
C GLU A 56 27.57 21.27 13.54
N SER A 57 28.36 20.52 12.78
CA SER A 57 27.89 19.39 11.96
C SER A 57 27.90 18.03 12.69
N PHE A 58 27.16 17.05 12.16
CA PHE A 58 27.26 15.64 12.57
C PHE A 58 28.24 14.86 11.67
N LEU A 59 29.15 15.54 10.99
CA LEU A 59 30.08 14.92 10.03
C LEU A 59 31.36 14.46 10.72
N GLU A 60 31.90 13.34 10.26
CA GLU A 60 33.27 12.99 10.60
C GLU A 60 34.25 14.02 10.02
N PRO A 61 35.40 14.29 10.67
CA PRO A 61 36.31 15.36 10.25
C PRO A 61 36.79 15.28 8.79
N GLN A 62 36.89 14.07 8.23
CA GLN A 62 37.25 13.87 6.82
C GLN A 62 36.07 14.19 5.89
N GLU A 63 34.85 13.78 6.25
CA GLU A 63 33.63 14.07 5.48
C GLU A 63 33.35 15.57 5.43
N ALA A 64 33.56 16.27 6.56
CA ALA A 64 33.46 17.73 6.63
C ALA A 64 34.45 18.42 5.69
N LYS A 65 35.71 17.97 5.64
CA LYS A 65 36.73 18.50 4.74
C LYS A 65 36.39 18.24 3.27
N ASP A 66 35.96 17.04 2.93
CA ASP A 66 35.60 16.66 1.57
C ASP A 66 34.37 17.45 1.08
N PHE A 67 33.40 17.67 1.97
CA PHE A 67 32.23 18.51 1.70
C PHE A 67 32.61 19.97 1.45
N LEU A 68 33.43 20.56 2.32
CA LEU A 68 33.92 21.94 2.13
C LEU A 68 34.74 22.07 0.86
N ALA A 69 35.67 21.14 0.60
CA ALA A 69 36.48 21.15 -0.62
C ALA A 69 35.60 21.11 -1.88
N THR A 70 34.52 20.32 -1.84
CA THR A 70 33.53 20.29 -2.92
C THR A 70 32.82 21.64 -3.05
N LEU A 71 32.31 22.20 -1.96
CA LEU A 71 31.62 23.50 -1.95
C LEU A 71 32.49 24.63 -2.54
N PHE A 72 33.76 24.67 -2.14
CA PHE A 72 34.73 25.69 -2.57
C PHE A 72 35.31 25.45 -3.96
N SER A 73 35.04 24.30 -4.58
CA SER A 73 35.45 24.04 -5.96
C SER A 73 34.61 24.79 -7.00
N TYR A 74 33.44 25.31 -6.60
CA TYR A 74 32.56 26.09 -7.46
C TYR A 74 32.87 27.59 -7.35
N GLU A 75 32.87 28.30 -8.48
CA GLU A 75 33.00 29.77 -8.51
C GLU A 75 31.85 30.46 -7.78
N ASN A 76 30.65 29.89 -7.88
CA ASN A 76 29.48 30.29 -7.12
C ASN A 76 29.00 29.11 -6.27
N ILE A 77 28.99 29.28 -4.96
CA ILE A 77 28.55 28.28 -3.99
C ILE A 77 27.14 27.75 -4.26
N ILE A 78 26.27 28.56 -4.87
CA ILE A 78 24.92 28.15 -5.26
C ILE A 78 24.97 26.98 -6.26
N ASP A 79 25.96 26.95 -7.14
CA ASP A 79 26.13 25.91 -8.15
C ASP A 79 26.52 24.56 -7.55
N ALA A 80 27.04 24.56 -6.32
CA ALA A 80 27.31 23.34 -5.57
C ALA A 80 26.03 22.58 -5.20
N PHE A 81 24.85 23.21 -5.20
CA PHE A 81 23.59 22.59 -4.81
C PHE A 81 22.74 22.18 -6.02
N ASP A 82 22.26 20.94 -5.99
CA ASP A 82 21.33 20.40 -7.00
C ASP A 82 19.85 20.65 -6.59
N TYR A 83 19.59 20.63 -5.28
CA TYR A 83 18.26 20.72 -4.69
C TYR A 83 18.21 21.83 -3.64
N VAL A 84 17.05 22.47 -3.53
CA VAL A 84 16.67 23.33 -2.40
C VAL A 84 15.47 22.71 -1.72
N ASP A 85 15.60 22.41 -0.44
CA ASP A 85 14.51 21.94 0.40
C ASP A 85 13.93 23.10 1.21
N LEU A 86 12.72 23.47 0.86
CA LEU A 86 11.93 24.51 1.51
C LEU A 86 10.96 23.79 2.44
N ASP A 87 11.46 23.38 3.60
CA ASP A 87 10.74 22.56 4.57
C ASP A 87 9.41 23.22 4.97
N ALA A 88 8.36 22.90 4.21
CA ALA A 88 7.01 23.37 4.42
C ALA A 88 6.30 22.22 5.12
N GLY A 89 6.28 22.26 6.45
CA GLY A 89 5.37 21.39 7.20
C GLY A 89 3.96 21.50 6.59
N LEU A 90 3.27 20.36 6.46
CA LEU A 90 1.94 20.27 5.86
C LEU A 90 1.01 21.36 6.47
N GLY A 91 0.78 22.45 5.73
CA GLY A 91 -0.13 23.53 6.11
C GLY A 91 0.46 24.95 6.18
N ASP A 92 1.78 25.15 6.28
CA ASP A 92 2.39 26.51 6.21
C ASP A 92 3.05 26.76 4.84
N THR A 93 2.24 27.14 3.87
CA THR A 93 2.71 27.44 2.50
C THR A 93 3.20 28.87 2.34
N THR A 94 3.13 29.67 3.40
CA THR A 94 3.56 31.07 3.42
C THR A 94 5.08 31.16 3.29
N ILE A 95 5.80 30.25 3.93
CA ILE A 95 7.26 30.26 3.99
C ILE A 95 7.86 29.98 2.61
N PRO A 96 7.52 28.86 1.92
CA PRO A 96 8.12 28.57 0.62
C PRO A 96 7.75 29.62 -0.42
N LYS A 97 6.51 30.10 -0.45
CA LYS A 97 6.06 31.15 -1.38
C LYS A 97 6.89 32.43 -1.23
N ASN A 98 7.12 32.89 -0.01
CA ASN A 98 7.94 34.07 0.23
C ASN A 98 9.39 33.87 -0.20
N LEU A 99 9.97 32.68 0.05
CA LEU A 99 11.34 32.37 -0.36
C LEU A 99 11.50 32.34 -1.87
N LEU A 100 10.58 31.67 -2.55
CA LEU A 100 10.56 31.55 -4.01
C LEU A 100 10.29 32.90 -4.72
N ALA A 101 9.53 33.80 -4.08
CA ALA A 101 9.30 35.15 -4.59
C ALA A 101 10.53 36.04 -4.45
N LYS A 102 11.22 35.98 -3.31
CA LYS A 102 12.38 36.85 -3.01
C LYS A 102 13.69 36.39 -3.67
N ASN A 103 13.83 35.10 -3.97
CA ASN A 103 15.11 34.51 -4.38
C ASN A 103 15.01 33.83 -5.76
N SER A 104 15.35 34.58 -6.81
CA SER A 104 15.27 34.10 -8.19
C SER A 104 16.15 32.88 -8.47
N TRP A 105 17.31 32.77 -7.80
CA TRP A 105 18.24 31.67 -7.98
C TRP A 105 17.67 30.31 -7.57
N ILE A 106 16.71 30.26 -6.63
CA ILE A 106 16.07 28.99 -6.23
C ILE A 106 15.36 28.35 -7.43
N LYS A 107 14.86 29.16 -8.36
CA LYS A 107 14.14 28.70 -9.56
C LYS A 107 15.04 27.97 -10.57
N SER A 108 16.36 28.06 -10.42
CA SER A 108 17.32 27.28 -11.24
C SER A 108 17.60 25.89 -10.65
N LYS A 109 17.09 25.59 -9.45
CA LYS A 109 17.32 24.34 -8.73
C LYS A 109 16.09 23.45 -8.73
N LYS A 110 16.27 22.18 -8.34
CA LYS A 110 15.13 21.32 -8.00
C LYS A 110 14.59 21.71 -6.63
N ILE A 111 13.27 21.82 -6.52
CA ILE A 111 12.60 22.33 -5.31
C ILE A 111 11.91 21.17 -4.60
N ILE A 112 12.24 20.96 -3.33
CA ILE A 112 11.56 20.06 -2.41
C ILE A 112 10.73 20.95 -1.47
N LEU A 113 9.47 20.58 -1.22
CA LEU A 113 8.55 21.34 -0.37
C LEU A 113 8.24 20.63 0.96
N SER A 114 8.68 19.38 1.11
CA SER A 114 8.53 18.58 2.31
C SER A 114 9.76 17.70 2.45
N SER A 115 10.46 17.86 3.56
CA SER A 115 11.63 17.04 3.92
C SER A 115 11.22 15.59 4.23
N ASP A 116 10.00 15.40 4.73
CA ASP A 116 9.41 14.10 5.04
C ASP A 116 8.77 13.42 3.83
N GLU A 117 8.66 12.09 3.93
CA GLU A 117 7.93 11.28 2.95
C GLU A 117 6.41 11.56 3.02
N ILE A 118 5.83 11.98 1.89
CA ILE A 118 4.42 12.36 1.80
C ILE A 118 3.57 11.34 1.04
N SER A 119 2.25 11.38 1.27
CA SER A 119 1.29 10.61 0.48
C SER A 119 1.16 11.16 -0.94
N ILE A 120 0.64 10.36 -1.89
CA ILE A 120 0.35 10.88 -3.24
C ILE A 120 -0.65 12.04 -3.19
N THR A 121 -1.65 11.95 -2.32
CA THR A 121 -2.70 12.96 -2.16
C THR A 121 -2.12 14.30 -1.71
N ASP A 122 -1.18 14.29 -0.76
CA ASP A 122 -0.54 15.52 -0.30
C ASP A 122 0.44 16.06 -1.33
N ALA A 123 1.15 15.18 -2.06
CA ALA A 123 1.98 15.58 -3.18
C ALA A 123 1.18 16.28 -4.29
N VAL A 124 -0.02 15.79 -4.61
CA VAL A 124 -0.93 16.41 -5.59
C VAL A 124 -1.40 17.79 -5.12
N LYS A 125 -1.73 17.96 -3.83
CA LYS A 125 -2.10 19.27 -3.28
C LYS A 125 -0.95 20.28 -3.46
N LEU A 126 0.26 19.89 -3.07
CA LEU A 126 1.45 20.73 -3.22
C LEU A 126 1.77 21.01 -4.70
N ALA A 127 1.66 20.01 -5.57
CA ALA A 127 1.83 20.19 -7.01
C ALA A 127 0.86 21.25 -7.55
N ASN A 128 -0.43 21.15 -7.24
CA ASN A 128 -1.43 22.11 -7.68
C ASN A 128 -1.17 23.53 -7.12
N GLU A 129 -0.80 23.63 -5.85
CA GLU A 129 -0.53 24.92 -5.21
C GLU A 129 0.70 25.64 -5.78
N TYR A 130 1.72 24.89 -6.21
CA TYR A 130 3.00 25.42 -6.71
C TYR A 130 3.20 25.16 -8.21
N SER A 131 2.10 25.03 -8.97
CA SER A 131 2.11 24.66 -10.40
C SER A 131 3.00 25.54 -11.31
N GLU A 132 3.27 26.78 -10.90
CA GLU A 132 4.19 27.70 -11.60
C GLU A 132 5.65 27.21 -11.61
N TYR A 133 6.02 26.32 -10.68
CA TYR A 133 7.33 25.70 -10.54
C TYR A 133 7.36 24.24 -11.03
N LYS A 134 6.40 23.82 -11.87
CA LYS A 134 6.25 22.42 -12.31
C LYS A 134 7.51 21.75 -12.85
N ASN A 135 8.43 22.50 -13.46
CA ASN A 135 9.66 21.94 -14.04
C ASN A 135 10.76 21.71 -12.99
N GLN A 136 10.65 22.34 -11.83
CA GLN A 136 11.62 22.30 -10.74
C GLN A 136 11.15 21.39 -9.59
N LEU A 137 9.84 21.28 -9.38
CA LEU A 137 9.27 20.57 -8.26
C LEU A 137 9.55 19.07 -8.29
N VAL A 138 10.00 18.57 -7.15
CA VAL A 138 10.20 17.15 -6.91
C VAL A 138 9.67 16.75 -5.52
N PHE A 139 9.23 15.50 -5.40
CA PHE A 139 8.53 15.00 -4.23
C PHE A 139 9.17 13.72 -3.72
N LYS A 140 9.31 13.58 -2.41
CA LYS A 140 9.69 12.31 -1.78
C LYS A 140 8.41 11.61 -1.33
N LEU A 141 7.91 10.67 -2.12
CA LEU A 141 6.70 9.91 -1.76
C LEU A 141 7.05 8.76 -0.81
N LYS A 142 6.10 8.39 0.05
CA LYS A 142 6.22 7.23 0.94
C LYS A 142 6.57 5.96 0.16
N GLY A 143 7.65 5.29 0.57
CA GLY A 143 8.12 4.06 -0.06
C GLY A 143 8.94 4.25 -1.35
N ASN A 144 9.13 5.48 -1.83
CA ASN A 144 9.97 5.74 -2.99
C ASN A 144 11.44 5.84 -2.60
N LYS A 145 12.31 5.23 -3.41
CA LYS A 145 13.76 5.34 -3.23
C LYS A 145 14.34 6.67 -3.69
N LYS A 146 13.61 7.40 -4.53
CA LYS A 146 14.09 8.62 -5.19
C LYS A 146 12.97 9.65 -5.25
N TYR A 147 13.38 10.91 -5.37
CA TYR A 147 12.48 12.00 -5.68
C TYR A 147 11.77 11.79 -7.02
N VAL A 148 10.48 12.10 -7.03
CA VAL A 148 9.54 11.97 -8.15
C VAL A 148 9.27 13.34 -8.72
N SER A 149 9.13 13.44 -10.05
CA SER A 149 8.81 14.71 -10.69
C SER A 149 7.35 15.12 -10.49
N TYR A 150 7.06 16.41 -10.68
CA TYR A 150 5.70 16.93 -10.78
C TYR A 150 4.81 16.13 -11.76
N GLU A 151 5.32 15.84 -12.96
CA GLU A 151 4.56 15.15 -14.01
C GLU A 151 4.24 13.70 -13.62
N ASP A 152 5.17 13.03 -12.95
CA ASP A 152 4.98 11.66 -12.47
C ASP A 152 3.94 11.59 -11.35
N VAL A 153 3.95 12.55 -10.41
CA VAL A 153 2.91 12.68 -9.37
C VAL A 153 1.52 12.84 -9.99
N LEU A 154 1.38 13.73 -10.98
CA LEU A 154 0.09 13.92 -11.64
C LEU A 154 -0.35 12.69 -12.46
N SER A 155 0.61 11.99 -13.07
CA SER A 155 0.32 10.77 -13.84
C SER A 155 -0.19 9.67 -12.91
N MET A 156 0.43 9.51 -11.74
CA MET A 156 -0.01 8.60 -10.69
C MET A 156 -1.40 8.96 -10.16
N SER A 157 -1.66 10.24 -9.88
CA SER A 157 -2.98 10.69 -9.43
C SER A 157 -4.07 10.36 -10.45
N LYS A 158 -3.85 10.69 -11.72
CA LYS A 158 -4.80 10.38 -12.81
C LYS A 158 -5.07 8.90 -12.93
N LEU A 159 -4.03 8.08 -12.76
CA LEU A 159 -4.18 6.63 -12.75
C LEU A 159 -5.06 6.18 -11.57
N MET A 160 -4.79 6.66 -10.35
CA MET A 160 -5.63 6.35 -9.18
C MET A 160 -7.07 6.81 -9.36
N ASP A 161 -7.27 8.04 -9.84
CA ASP A 161 -8.60 8.60 -10.11
C ASP A 161 -9.38 7.72 -11.09
N SER A 162 -8.75 7.27 -12.18
CA SER A 162 -9.39 6.38 -13.17
C SER A 162 -9.85 5.05 -12.58
N TYR A 163 -9.06 4.46 -11.68
CA TYR A 163 -9.44 3.22 -11.01
C TYR A 163 -10.56 3.47 -9.99
N VAL A 164 -10.47 4.54 -9.22
CA VAL A 164 -11.48 4.91 -8.23
C VAL A 164 -12.82 5.21 -8.90
N ASP A 165 -12.81 5.89 -10.04
CA ASP A 165 -14.01 6.15 -10.84
C ASP A 165 -14.62 4.85 -11.37
N SER A 166 -13.78 3.94 -11.88
CA SER A 166 -14.21 2.60 -12.28
C SER A 166 -14.84 1.82 -11.12
N ILE A 167 -14.27 1.88 -9.92
CA ILE A 167 -14.83 1.21 -8.74
C ILE A 167 -16.16 1.84 -8.32
N LYS A 168 -16.21 3.18 -8.22
CA LYS A 168 -17.41 3.93 -7.82
C LYS A 168 -18.57 3.69 -8.78
N SER A 169 -18.28 3.53 -10.07
CA SER A 169 -19.30 3.27 -11.09
C SER A 169 -20.06 1.94 -10.90
N CYS A 170 -19.48 0.98 -10.17
CA CYS A 170 -20.14 -0.27 -9.80
C CYS A 170 -21.20 -0.09 -8.70
N ASN A 171 -21.32 1.11 -8.11
CA ASN A 171 -22.27 1.46 -7.04
C ASN A 171 -22.20 0.54 -5.81
N LEU A 172 -21.01 0.02 -5.51
CA LEU A 172 -20.75 -0.71 -4.27
C LEU A 172 -20.29 0.28 -3.18
N THR A 173 -20.75 0.06 -1.95
CA THR A 173 -20.49 0.99 -0.83
C THR A 173 -19.83 0.30 0.38
N SER A 174 -19.79 -1.04 0.41
CA SER A 174 -19.13 -1.77 1.49
C SER A 174 -17.62 -1.79 1.27
N LYS A 175 -16.84 -1.59 2.35
CA LYS A 175 -15.38 -1.63 2.29
C LYS A 175 -14.89 -2.98 1.77
N LEU A 176 -15.51 -4.08 2.18
CA LEU A 176 -15.14 -5.41 1.72
C LEU A 176 -15.38 -5.60 0.22
N GLU A 177 -16.47 -5.03 -0.32
CA GLU A 177 -16.75 -5.01 -1.76
C GLU A 177 -15.74 -4.18 -2.54
N LEU A 178 -15.40 -3.00 -2.03
CA LEU A 178 -14.37 -2.14 -2.61
C LEU A 178 -13.01 -2.84 -2.63
N VAL A 179 -12.62 -3.53 -1.55
CA VAL A 179 -11.39 -4.32 -1.47
C VAL A 179 -11.35 -5.40 -2.55
N MET A 180 -12.45 -6.13 -2.76
CA MET A 180 -12.50 -7.18 -3.79
C MET A 180 -12.38 -6.61 -5.20
N LEU A 181 -13.08 -5.51 -5.50
CA LEU A 181 -12.96 -4.82 -6.79
C LEU A 181 -11.55 -4.32 -7.03
N SER A 182 -10.92 -3.69 -6.04
CA SER A 182 -9.52 -3.26 -6.10
C SER A 182 -8.59 -4.45 -6.36
N TYR A 183 -8.81 -5.58 -5.70
CA TYR A 183 -8.01 -6.79 -5.88
C TYR A 183 -8.14 -7.34 -7.31
N ASP A 184 -9.36 -7.36 -7.84
CA ASP A 184 -9.67 -7.79 -9.20
C ASP A 184 -9.03 -6.88 -10.25
N ILE A 185 -9.11 -5.57 -10.08
CA ILE A 185 -8.44 -4.61 -10.98
C ILE A 185 -6.94 -4.91 -11.05
N VAL A 186 -6.27 -5.08 -9.91
CA VAL A 186 -4.82 -5.26 -9.86
C VAL A 186 -4.39 -6.61 -10.43
N ARG A 187 -5.11 -7.70 -10.10
CA ARG A 187 -4.74 -9.03 -10.57
C ARG A 187 -5.05 -9.27 -12.06
N ASN A 188 -5.94 -8.45 -12.65
CA ASN A 188 -6.20 -8.44 -14.09
C ASN A 188 -5.04 -7.86 -14.91
N LEU A 189 -4.07 -7.18 -14.27
CA LEU A 189 -2.88 -6.67 -14.95
C LEU A 189 -1.98 -7.83 -15.42
N VAL A 190 -1.45 -7.68 -16.63
CA VAL A 190 -0.56 -8.67 -17.23
C VAL A 190 0.82 -8.59 -16.58
N TYR A 191 1.24 -9.70 -15.98
CA TYR A 191 2.62 -9.90 -15.55
C TYR A 191 3.53 -10.17 -16.76
N ARG A 192 4.74 -9.57 -16.77
CA ARG A 192 5.76 -9.81 -17.80
C ARG A 192 5.99 -11.31 -18.01
N SER A 193 5.55 -11.86 -19.14
CA SER A 193 6.26 -12.97 -19.76
C SER A 193 7.46 -12.39 -20.53
N PHE A 194 8.51 -13.17 -20.78
CA PHE A 194 9.72 -12.70 -21.47
C PHE A 194 9.47 -12.10 -22.87
N GLU A 195 8.26 -12.23 -23.40
CA GLU A 195 7.84 -11.80 -24.74
C GLU A 195 6.85 -10.61 -24.73
N GLU A 196 6.37 -10.15 -23.57
CA GLU A 196 5.29 -9.15 -23.48
C GLU A 196 5.73 -7.89 -22.71
N THR A 197 5.38 -6.71 -23.25
CA THR A 197 5.57 -5.42 -22.56
C THR A 197 4.66 -5.36 -21.33
N PRO A 198 5.14 -4.94 -20.15
CA PRO A 198 4.28 -4.75 -18.98
C PRO A 198 3.18 -3.72 -19.27
N SER A 199 2.10 -3.77 -18.50
CA SER A 199 1.02 -2.78 -18.61
C SER A 199 1.54 -1.36 -18.29
N GLU A 200 0.87 -0.34 -18.81
CA GLU A 200 1.25 1.07 -18.61
C GLU A 200 1.30 1.42 -17.12
N GLU A 201 0.38 0.86 -16.33
CA GLU A 201 0.26 1.08 -14.90
C GLU A 201 1.46 0.55 -14.14
N ILE A 202 1.90 -0.67 -14.46
CA ILE A 202 3.12 -1.24 -13.90
C ILE A 202 4.33 -0.39 -14.29
N THR A 203 4.38 0.12 -15.52
CA THR A 203 5.46 1.00 -15.99
C THR A 203 5.53 2.31 -15.20
N ILE A 204 4.38 2.92 -14.91
CA ILE A 204 4.27 4.12 -14.08
C ILE A 204 4.83 3.84 -12.68
N PHE A 205 4.43 2.73 -12.05
CA PHE A 205 4.94 2.34 -10.73
C PHE A 205 6.45 2.00 -10.75
N GLU A 206 6.94 1.29 -11.76
CA GLU A 206 8.38 1.00 -11.90
C GLU A 206 9.21 2.28 -11.97
N LYS A 207 8.74 3.28 -12.73
CA LYS A 207 9.37 4.59 -12.85
C LYS A 207 9.36 5.34 -11.52
N ILE A 208 8.22 5.39 -10.84
CA ILE A 208 8.01 6.17 -9.61
C ILE A 208 8.78 5.57 -8.43
N TYR A 209 8.64 4.25 -8.20
CA TYR A 209 9.23 3.56 -7.07
C TYR A 209 10.66 3.08 -7.35
N ASN A 210 11.17 3.27 -8.58
CA ASN A 210 12.49 2.85 -9.04
C ASN A 210 12.78 1.38 -8.66
N THR A 211 11.86 0.51 -9.07
CA THR A 211 11.85 -0.92 -8.79
C THR A 211 11.59 -1.68 -10.09
N ASN A 212 12.24 -2.83 -10.24
CA ASN A 212 11.99 -3.79 -11.31
C ASN A 212 11.29 -5.05 -10.78
N SER A 213 10.80 -5.01 -9.54
CA SER A 213 10.11 -6.13 -8.90
C SER A 213 8.61 -6.02 -9.17
N ALA A 214 8.12 -6.86 -10.09
CA ALA A 214 6.70 -6.95 -10.41
C ALA A 214 5.85 -7.24 -9.16
N GLN A 215 6.28 -8.16 -8.29
CA GLN A 215 5.57 -8.47 -7.05
C GLN A 215 5.39 -7.24 -6.15
N LEU A 216 6.45 -6.43 -6.00
CA LEU A 216 6.37 -5.19 -5.23
C LEU A 216 5.43 -4.19 -5.91
N ASN A 217 5.44 -4.07 -7.24
CA ASN A 217 4.56 -3.14 -7.97
C ASN A 217 3.08 -3.49 -7.79
N PHE A 218 2.73 -4.77 -7.86
CA PHE A 218 1.36 -5.23 -7.61
C PHE A 218 0.91 -4.91 -6.18
N SER A 219 1.80 -5.11 -5.19
CA SER A 219 1.51 -4.79 -3.78
C SER A 219 1.37 -3.27 -3.56
N LEU A 220 2.23 -2.47 -4.19
CA LEU A 220 2.18 -1.01 -4.15
C LEU A 220 0.89 -0.48 -4.76
N LEU A 221 0.54 -0.93 -5.96
CA LEU A 221 -0.69 -0.49 -6.62
C LEU A 221 -1.93 -0.85 -5.79
N PHE A 222 -2.00 -2.09 -5.29
CA PHE A 222 -3.13 -2.51 -4.48
C PHE A 222 -3.22 -1.71 -3.18
N SER A 223 -2.12 -1.54 -2.44
CA SER A 223 -2.11 -0.77 -1.19
C SER A 223 -2.46 0.71 -1.41
N GLU A 224 -1.90 1.33 -2.45
CA GLU A 224 -2.18 2.73 -2.76
C GLU A 224 -3.66 2.93 -3.12
N LEU A 225 -4.23 2.03 -3.92
CA LEU A 225 -5.65 2.07 -4.29
C LEU A 225 -6.55 1.93 -3.06
N LEU A 226 -6.23 1.02 -2.13
CA LEU A 226 -6.99 0.88 -0.87
C LEU A 226 -6.90 2.15 -0.02
N ASN A 227 -5.70 2.71 0.14
CA ASN A 227 -5.50 3.94 0.91
C ASN A 227 -6.25 5.12 0.28
N TYR A 228 -6.27 5.22 -1.06
CA TYR A 228 -7.04 6.24 -1.80
C TYR A 228 -8.55 6.11 -1.60
N LEU A 229 -9.04 4.88 -1.36
CA LEU A 229 -10.44 4.59 -1.02
C LEU A 229 -10.74 4.74 0.49
N GLY A 230 -9.78 5.17 1.31
CA GLY A 230 -9.95 5.33 2.76
C GLY A 230 -9.94 3.99 3.52
N ILE A 231 -9.28 2.98 2.99
CA ILE A 231 -9.07 1.66 3.62
C ILE A 231 -7.60 1.54 3.98
N ASN A 232 -7.29 1.62 5.28
CA ASN A 232 -5.92 1.57 5.76
C ASN A 232 -5.25 0.25 5.37
N SER A 233 -4.17 0.37 4.61
CA SER A 233 -3.36 -0.76 4.17
C SER A 233 -1.87 -0.45 4.21
N LYS A 234 -1.08 -1.50 4.39
CA LYS A 234 0.37 -1.43 4.43
C LYS A 234 0.99 -2.60 3.69
N ILE A 235 2.18 -2.37 3.14
CA ILE A 235 2.99 -3.43 2.55
C ILE A 235 3.75 -4.14 3.66
N VAL A 236 3.69 -5.48 3.63
CA VAL A 236 4.48 -6.36 4.49
C VAL A 236 5.45 -7.15 3.62
N ASN A 237 6.70 -7.21 4.04
CA ASN A 237 7.74 -7.96 3.34
C ASN A 237 8.10 -9.21 4.14
N HIS A 238 7.84 -10.38 3.56
CA HIS A 238 8.29 -11.66 4.10
C HIS A 238 9.56 -12.11 3.40
N TYR A 239 10.58 -12.43 4.16
CA TYR A 239 11.89 -12.84 3.67
C TYR A 239 12.04 -14.33 3.88
N SER A 240 12.65 -14.99 2.91
CA SER A 240 13.02 -16.38 3.06
C SER A 240 14.13 -16.53 4.10
N GLU A 241 13.95 -17.49 5.01
CA GLU A 241 14.96 -17.87 5.99
C GLU A 241 16.19 -18.50 5.34
N ILE A 242 15.99 -19.20 4.22
CA ILE A 242 17.03 -19.99 3.54
C ILE A 242 17.76 -19.13 2.52
N ASN A 243 17.02 -18.38 1.72
CA ASN A 243 17.56 -17.43 0.75
C ASN A 243 17.17 -16.02 1.15
N ARG A 244 18.03 -15.38 1.94
CA ARG A 244 17.81 -14.01 2.45
C ARG A 244 17.60 -12.93 1.38
N ASN A 245 17.91 -13.23 0.11
CA ASN A 245 17.67 -12.34 -1.02
C ASN A 245 16.28 -12.52 -1.65
N LYS A 246 15.60 -13.63 -1.37
CA LYS A 246 14.22 -13.87 -1.79
C LYS A 246 13.26 -13.25 -0.77
N LYS A 247 12.33 -12.44 -1.29
CA LYS A 247 11.29 -11.78 -0.52
C LYS A 247 9.94 -11.93 -1.23
N LEU A 248 8.88 -11.94 -0.45
CA LEU A 248 7.50 -11.81 -0.90
C LEU A 248 6.94 -10.52 -0.33
N SER A 249 6.59 -9.58 -1.21
CA SER A 249 5.87 -8.36 -0.83
C SER A 249 4.38 -8.64 -0.91
N ARG A 250 3.65 -8.29 0.16
CA ARG A 250 2.21 -8.51 0.33
C ARG A 250 1.56 -7.26 0.90
N VAL A 251 0.24 -7.24 0.91
CA VAL A 251 -0.53 -6.14 1.52
C VAL A 251 -1.32 -6.67 2.70
N SER A 252 -1.26 -5.96 3.81
CA SER A 252 -2.17 -6.14 4.94
C SER A 252 -3.12 -4.96 5.00
N ALA A 253 -4.40 -5.21 5.22
CA ALA A 253 -5.40 -4.17 5.35
C ALA A 253 -6.28 -4.41 6.59
N TYR A 254 -6.61 -3.33 7.29
CA TYR A 254 -7.63 -3.35 8.32
C TYR A 254 -9.01 -3.13 7.69
N ILE A 255 -9.93 -4.07 7.91
CA ILE A 255 -11.26 -4.04 7.32
C ILE A 255 -12.30 -4.11 8.43
N LYS A 256 -13.06 -3.04 8.56
CA LYS A 256 -14.29 -2.95 9.36
C LYS A 256 -15.47 -2.71 8.44
N ASP A 257 -16.35 -3.69 8.33
CA ASP A 257 -17.46 -3.72 7.40
C ASP A 257 -18.72 -4.30 8.07
N ASP A 258 -19.72 -3.43 8.29
CA ASP A 258 -20.95 -3.81 8.96
C ASP A 258 -21.86 -4.70 8.09
N LYS A 259 -21.80 -4.57 6.75
CA LYS A 259 -22.65 -5.31 5.82
C LYS A 259 -22.33 -6.81 5.85
N TYR A 260 -21.05 -7.15 5.96
CA TYR A 260 -20.56 -8.53 6.01
C TYR A 260 -20.17 -8.96 7.43
N ASN A 261 -20.35 -8.11 8.44
CA ASN A 261 -19.96 -8.35 9.83
C ASN A 261 -18.47 -8.75 9.96
N VAL A 262 -17.61 -8.02 9.23
CA VAL A 262 -16.16 -8.22 9.24
C VAL A 262 -15.51 -7.11 10.05
N ASP A 263 -14.62 -7.48 10.96
CA ASP A 263 -13.78 -6.55 11.72
C ASP A 263 -12.48 -7.29 12.02
N GLY A 264 -11.47 -7.08 11.20
CA GLY A 264 -10.25 -7.90 11.17
C GLY A 264 -9.13 -7.32 10.31
N ILE A 265 -7.93 -7.88 10.45
CA ILE A 265 -6.76 -7.57 9.64
C ILE A 265 -6.51 -8.75 8.71
N TYR A 266 -6.43 -8.49 7.41
CA TYR A 266 -6.30 -9.54 6.40
C TYR A 266 -5.13 -9.28 5.48
N VAL A 267 -4.53 -10.37 4.99
CA VAL A 267 -3.38 -10.37 4.08
C VAL A 267 -3.85 -10.68 2.65
N PHE A 268 -3.20 -10.01 1.71
CA PHE A 268 -3.46 -10.04 0.28
C PHE A 268 -2.17 -10.21 -0.52
N ASP A 269 -2.21 -11.03 -1.57
CA ASP A 269 -1.10 -11.16 -2.53
C ASP A 269 -1.65 -11.18 -3.98
N PRO A 270 -1.97 -10.00 -4.54
CA PRO A 270 -2.54 -9.91 -5.88
C PRO A 270 -1.57 -10.39 -6.97
N PHE A 271 -0.26 -10.41 -6.69
CA PHE A 271 0.74 -10.91 -7.63
C PHE A 271 0.66 -12.44 -7.79
N LEU A 272 0.49 -13.18 -6.69
CA LEU A 272 0.40 -14.64 -6.77
C LEU A 272 -0.89 -15.14 -7.43
N ASP A 273 -1.92 -14.29 -7.50
CA ASP A 273 -3.22 -14.54 -8.13
C ASP A 273 -3.40 -13.80 -9.48
N CYS A 274 -2.35 -13.15 -10.00
CA CYS A 274 -2.44 -12.34 -11.22
C CYS A 274 -2.46 -13.14 -12.53
N MET A 275 -2.82 -12.43 -13.60
CA MET A 275 -2.70 -12.88 -14.97
C MET A 275 -1.23 -13.01 -15.41
N LYS A 276 -0.76 -14.24 -15.61
CA LYS A 276 0.64 -14.55 -15.96
C LYS A 276 0.99 -14.43 -17.45
N GLY A 277 0.06 -13.95 -18.28
CA GLY A 277 0.24 -13.73 -19.71
C GLY A 277 -1.11 -13.66 -20.46
N LEU A 278 -1.12 -13.11 -21.68
CA LEU A 278 -2.36 -12.87 -22.45
C LEU A 278 -3.19 -14.12 -22.77
N LYS A 279 -2.58 -15.30 -22.73
CA LYS A 279 -3.25 -16.59 -23.00
C LYS A 279 -3.78 -17.28 -21.74
N GLU A 280 -3.46 -16.78 -20.54
CA GLU A 280 -3.90 -17.38 -19.28
C GLU A 280 -5.40 -17.11 -19.08
N LYS A 281 -6.18 -18.17 -18.90
CA LYS A 281 -7.64 -18.09 -18.74
C LYS A 281 -8.10 -18.42 -17.33
N LYS A 282 -7.23 -18.94 -16.47
CA LYS A 282 -7.60 -19.37 -15.11
C LYS A 282 -7.45 -18.30 -14.07
N TYR A 283 -6.66 -17.25 -14.32
CA TYR A 283 -6.49 -16.17 -13.36
C TYR A 283 -7.82 -15.62 -12.82
N PRO A 284 -8.94 -15.47 -13.59
CA PRO A 284 -10.20 -14.92 -13.08
C PRO A 284 -10.78 -15.65 -11.87
N THR A 285 -10.40 -16.91 -11.66
CA THR A 285 -10.90 -17.73 -10.54
C THR A 285 -9.83 -17.96 -9.46
N LEU A 286 -8.63 -17.37 -9.58
CA LEU A 286 -7.57 -17.49 -8.57
C LEU A 286 -7.76 -16.47 -7.43
N TYR A 287 -8.10 -16.98 -6.24
CA TYR A 287 -8.21 -16.21 -4.99
C TYR A 287 -7.43 -16.90 -3.85
N ASN A 288 -6.24 -17.41 -4.16
CA ASN A 288 -5.44 -18.18 -3.20
C ASN A 288 -5.00 -17.31 -2.02
N TYR A 289 -4.77 -16.02 -2.25
CA TYR A 289 -4.26 -15.08 -1.25
C TYR A 289 -5.21 -13.90 -1.04
N PHE A 290 -6.51 -14.07 -1.26
CA PHE A 290 -7.50 -13.02 -0.98
C PHE A 290 -8.15 -13.19 0.39
N LEU A 291 -8.17 -12.13 1.20
CA LEU A 291 -8.77 -12.10 2.54
C LEU A 291 -8.31 -13.26 3.44
N LYS A 292 -6.99 -13.49 3.48
CA LYS A 292 -6.40 -14.54 4.30
C LYS A 292 -5.99 -14.01 5.67
N THR A 293 -6.20 -14.79 6.72
CA THR A 293 -5.55 -14.54 8.01
C THR A 293 -4.06 -14.82 7.92
N THR A 294 -3.28 -14.36 8.91
CA THR A 294 -1.85 -14.69 9.00
C THR A 294 -1.63 -16.20 8.99
N ASP A 295 -2.38 -16.94 9.80
CA ASP A 295 -2.35 -18.42 9.85
C ASP A 295 -2.67 -19.08 8.50
N GLU A 296 -3.67 -18.57 7.79
CA GLU A 296 -4.05 -19.13 6.48
C GLU A 296 -2.93 -18.88 5.45
N VAL A 297 -2.28 -17.71 5.48
CA VAL A 297 -1.13 -17.41 4.61
C VAL A 297 0.04 -18.32 4.90
N GLU A 298 0.37 -18.56 6.17
CA GLU A 298 1.46 -19.48 6.53
C GLU A 298 1.20 -20.90 6.03
N LYS A 299 -0.04 -21.38 6.12
CA LYS A 299 -0.44 -22.68 5.59
C LYS A 299 -0.28 -22.72 4.07
N CYS A 300 -0.80 -21.72 3.37
CA CYS A 300 -0.67 -21.60 1.92
C CYS A 300 0.81 -21.55 1.48
N ASP A 301 1.66 -20.85 2.22
CA ASP A 301 3.10 -20.75 1.92
C ASP A 301 3.83 -22.07 2.14
N LYS A 302 3.52 -22.80 3.23
CA LYS A 302 4.08 -24.14 3.47
C LYS A 302 3.70 -25.11 2.36
N GLU A 303 2.49 -25.01 1.81
CA GLU A 303 2.04 -25.85 0.69
C GLU A 303 2.70 -25.44 -0.64
N LYS A 304 2.78 -24.15 -0.92
CA LYS A 304 3.28 -23.60 -2.20
C LYS A 304 4.80 -23.57 -2.30
N PHE A 305 5.47 -23.38 -1.17
CA PHE A 305 6.92 -23.28 -1.04
C PHE A 305 7.42 -24.21 0.09
N PRO A 306 7.24 -25.55 -0.02
CA PRO A 306 7.50 -26.49 1.07
C PRO A 306 8.94 -26.53 1.56
N TRP A 307 9.87 -26.05 0.73
CA TRP A 307 11.30 -25.98 1.02
C TRP A 307 11.72 -24.64 1.58
N GLU A 308 10.80 -23.72 1.86
CA GLU A 308 11.11 -22.33 2.19
C GLU A 308 10.16 -21.79 3.25
N LYS A 309 10.74 -21.28 4.34
CA LYS A 309 9.99 -20.56 5.35
C LYS A 309 10.14 -19.07 5.12
N PHE A 310 9.02 -18.38 5.00
CA PHE A 310 8.95 -16.94 4.85
C PHE A 310 8.56 -16.31 6.17
N GLU A 311 9.38 -15.40 6.67
CA GLU A 311 9.11 -14.63 7.89
C GLU A 311 9.19 -13.14 7.59
N SER A 312 8.29 -12.36 8.17
CA SER A 312 8.45 -10.91 8.20
C SER A 312 9.71 -10.55 9.02
N ARG A 313 10.56 -9.66 8.48
CA ARG A 313 11.75 -9.16 9.22
C ARG A 313 11.41 -8.10 10.27
N GLU A 314 10.21 -7.55 10.20
CA GLU A 314 9.53 -6.94 11.34
C GLU A 314 8.87 -8.13 12.05
N GLU A 315 9.24 -8.46 13.28
CA GLU A 315 8.81 -9.70 13.96
C GLU A 315 7.28 -9.79 14.07
N ILE A 316 6.61 -10.40 13.08
CA ILE A 316 5.35 -11.14 13.25
C ILE A 316 5.76 -12.49 13.83
N GLN A 317 6.39 -12.48 15.00
CA GLN A 317 6.17 -13.59 15.90
C GLN A 317 4.87 -13.23 16.58
N GLU A 318 3.89 -14.13 16.54
CA GLU A 318 2.71 -14.16 17.41
C GLU A 318 3.18 -14.13 18.87
N GLY A 319 3.65 -12.98 19.30
CA GLY A 319 4.40 -12.82 20.51
C GLY A 319 3.46 -12.49 21.62
N ASN A 320 2.40 -13.31 21.81
CA ASN A 320 1.38 -13.24 22.87
C ASN A 320 1.65 -12.06 23.81
N ILE A 321 1.32 -10.84 23.38
CA ILE A 321 1.59 -9.65 24.21
C ILE A 321 0.65 -9.71 25.43
N LYS A 322 -0.41 -10.53 25.31
CA LYS A 322 -1.26 -10.99 26.40
C LYS A 322 -0.46 -11.61 27.54
N GLY A 323 -0.52 -10.94 28.69
CA GLY A 323 0.05 -11.44 29.93
C GLY A 323 1.52 -11.08 30.13
N LEU A 324 2.14 -10.37 29.19
CA LEU A 324 3.43 -9.74 29.45
C LEU A 324 3.27 -8.63 30.50
N SER A 325 4.16 -8.63 31.48
CA SER A 325 4.35 -7.53 32.42
C SER A 325 4.92 -6.30 31.71
N ILE A 326 4.77 -5.15 32.34
CA ILE A 326 5.31 -3.88 31.82
C ILE A 326 6.83 -3.94 31.65
N SER A 327 7.54 -4.55 32.60
CA SER A 327 8.98 -4.79 32.49
C SER A 327 9.36 -5.69 31.32
N GLU A 328 8.54 -6.70 30.99
CA GLU A 328 8.79 -7.56 29.83
C GLU A 328 8.59 -6.79 28.52
N ILE A 329 7.62 -5.87 28.49
CA ILE A 329 7.33 -5.02 27.32
C ILE A 329 8.43 -3.98 27.08
N GLU A 330 8.93 -3.37 28.15
CA GLU A 330 10.06 -2.44 28.11
C GLU A 330 11.35 -3.14 27.65
N SER A 331 11.45 -4.45 27.91
CA SER A 331 12.57 -5.28 27.46
C SER A 331 12.43 -5.86 26.05
N LEU A 332 11.30 -5.62 25.36
CA LEU A 332 11.13 -6.11 24.00
C LEU A 332 12.15 -5.45 23.07
N GLY A 333 12.74 -6.24 22.17
CA GLY A 333 13.64 -5.71 21.15
C GLY A 333 12.93 -4.76 20.19
N THR A 334 13.72 -3.92 19.51
CA THR A 334 13.26 -2.92 18.53
C THR A 334 12.32 -3.50 17.46
N SER A 335 12.50 -4.76 17.09
CA SER A 335 11.68 -5.50 16.13
C SER A 335 10.23 -5.65 16.58
N LYS A 336 9.97 -5.94 17.85
CA LYS A 336 8.60 -6.03 18.40
C LYS A 336 7.94 -4.68 18.55
N TRP A 337 8.69 -3.63 18.93
CA TRP A 337 8.14 -2.27 18.96
C TRP A 337 7.64 -1.84 17.59
N LYS A 338 8.42 -2.12 16.53
CA LYS A 338 7.99 -1.86 15.15
C LYS A 338 6.73 -2.61 14.76
N HIS A 339 6.55 -3.85 15.23
CA HIS A 339 5.31 -4.60 15.00
C HIS A 339 4.10 -3.94 15.70
N ILE A 340 4.28 -3.49 16.93
CA ILE A 340 3.24 -2.77 17.69
C ILE A 340 2.87 -1.46 17.00
N GLU A 341 3.86 -0.65 16.61
CA GLU A 341 3.69 0.59 15.84
C GLU A 341 2.97 0.30 14.52
N TYR A 342 3.38 -0.75 13.82
CA TYR A 342 2.74 -1.21 12.59
C TYR A 342 1.24 -1.52 12.78
N LEU A 343 0.88 -2.34 13.79
CA LEU A 343 -0.51 -2.70 14.06
C LEU A 343 -1.34 -1.49 14.46
N TYR A 344 -0.79 -0.64 15.32
CA TYR A 344 -1.47 0.57 15.78
C TYR A 344 -1.78 1.48 14.60
N GLU A 345 -0.78 1.79 13.78
CA GLU A 345 -0.94 2.61 12.59
C GLU A 345 -1.90 2.00 11.57
N LEU A 346 -1.88 0.67 11.39
CA LEU A 346 -2.79 0.00 10.45
C LEU A 346 -4.25 0.12 10.89
N VAL A 347 -4.53 -0.11 12.18
CA VAL A 347 -5.91 -0.10 12.69
C VAL A 347 -6.45 1.32 12.91
N THR A 348 -5.61 2.22 13.42
CA THR A 348 -6.02 3.59 13.77
C THR A 348 -5.84 4.60 12.65
N GLY A 349 -4.85 4.40 11.78
CA GLY A 349 -4.41 5.38 10.79
C GLY A 349 -3.43 6.44 11.34
N ASP A 350 -3.20 6.45 12.65
CA ASP A 350 -2.35 7.45 13.31
C ASP A 350 -0.92 6.94 13.47
N THR A 351 0.06 7.78 13.12
CA THR A 351 1.48 7.50 13.38
C THR A 351 1.74 7.27 14.86
N PHE A 352 2.51 6.24 15.18
CA PHE A 352 2.74 5.84 16.56
C PHE A 352 4.24 5.70 16.85
N ASP A 353 4.69 6.38 17.90
CA ASP A 353 6.05 6.26 18.43
C ASP A 353 5.97 5.52 19.76
N PHE A 354 6.40 4.25 19.79
CA PHE A 354 6.28 3.41 20.96
C PHE A 354 7.05 3.98 22.16
N VAL A 355 8.24 4.53 21.92
CA VAL A 355 9.10 5.09 22.96
C VAL A 355 8.41 6.26 23.64
N LYS A 356 7.90 7.21 22.86
CA LYS A 356 7.24 8.41 23.41
C LYS A 356 5.92 8.10 24.10
N ASN A 357 5.11 7.21 23.52
CA ASN A 357 3.73 6.99 23.97
C ASN A 357 3.61 5.91 25.04
N VAL A 358 4.49 4.91 25.04
CA VAL A 358 4.41 3.76 25.96
C VAL A 358 5.48 3.81 27.03
N LEU A 359 6.76 3.95 26.69
CA LEU A 359 7.83 3.84 27.70
C LEU A 359 7.74 4.94 28.78
N ILE A 360 7.30 6.14 28.40
CA ILE A 360 7.25 7.33 29.26
C ILE A 360 5.89 7.49 29.98
N SER A 361 4.87 6.69 29.64
CA SER A 361 3.52 6.82 30.20
C SER A 361 3.33 6.11 31.55
N SER A 362 2.22 6.42 32.22
CA SER A 362 1.88 5.81 33.50
C SER A 362 1.55 4.31 33.38
N GLU A 363 1.67 3.57 34.47
CA GLU A 363 1.43 2.12 34.49
C GLU A 363 0.01 1.73 34.01
N LYS A 364 -0.98 2.56 34.34
CA LYS A 364 -2.37 2.37 33.91
C LYS A 364 -2.54 2.57 32.40
N GLU A 365 -1.87 3.56 31.83
CA GLU A 365 -1.89 3.85 30.39
C GLU A 365 -1.19 2.75 29.60
N LYS A 366 -0.03 2.29 30.09
CA LYS A 366 0.69 1.12 29.55
C LYS A 366 -0.22 -0.09 29.47
N LYS A 367 -0.92 -0.43 30.57
CA LYS A 367 -1.86 -1.56 30.60
C LYS A 367 -3.00 -1.42 29.59
N SER A 368 -3.64 -0.25 29.54
CA SER A 368 -4.72 -0.01 28.58
C SER A 368 -4.24 -0.10 27.12
N PHE A 369 -3.01 0.30 26.84
CA PHE A 369 -2.41 0.18 25.53
C PHE A 369 -2.15 -1.28 25.15
N ILE A 370 -1.60 -2.07 26.07
CA ILE A 370 -1.34 -3.51 25.88
C ILE A 370 -2.63 -4.26 25.55
N ASP A 371 -3.70 -3.99 26.29
CA ASP A 371 -5.01 -4.60 26.05
C ASP A 371 -5.51 -4.29 24.62
N LYS A 372 -5.31 -3.06 24.13
CA LYS A 372 -5.66 -2.68 22.75
C LYS A 372 -4.83 -3.43 21.70
N ILE A 373 -3.51 -3.49 21.88
CA ILE A 373 -2.63 -4.19 20.94
C ILE A 373 -2.99 -5.68 20.88
N TYR A 374 -3.30 -6.30 22.01
CA TYR A 374 -3.75 -7.69 22.03
C TYR A 374 -5.05 -7.92 21.24
N GLU A 375 -5.99 -6.97 21.28
CA GLU A 375 -7.17 -7.04 20.41
C GLU A 375 -6.80 -6.89 18.92
N PHE A 376 -5.81 -6.07 18.57
CA PHE A 376 -5.31 -5.97 17.20
C PHE A 376 -4.62 -7.27 16.73
N GLU A 377 -3.85 -7.93 17.58
CA GLU A 377 -3.26 -9.24 17.25
C GLU A 377 -4.34 -10.28 16.95
N LYS A 378 -5.40 -10.35 17.77
CA LYS A 378 -6.54 -11.25 17.52
C LYS A 378 -7.21 -10.99 16.17
N MET A 379 -7.28 -9.72 15.75
CA MET A 379 -7.88 -9.35 14.48
C MET A 379 -7.15 -9.96 13.27
N MET A 380 -5.84 -10.26 13.37
CA MET A 380 -5.07 -10.88 12.29
C MET A 380 -5.46 -12.33 12.00
N ASN A 381 -6.00 -13.02 13.01
CA ASN A 381 -6.35 -14.44 12.96
C ASN A 381 -7.85 -14.70 13.12
N LYS A 382 -8.68 -13.69 12.82
CA LYS A 382 -10.14 -13.83 12.79
C LYS A 382 -10.62 -14.25 11.38
N PRO A 383 -10.95 -15.53 11.15
CA PRO A 383 -11.33 -16.01 9.82
C PRO A 383 -12.67 -15.42 9.38
N ILE A 384 -12.83 -15.27 8.06
CA ILE A 384 -14.13 -14.97 7.43
C ILE A 384 -14.74 -16.30 6.98
N ASP A 385 -16.01 -16.55 7.31
CA ASP A 385 -16.65 -17.78 6.89
C ASP A 385 -16.85 -17.82 5.36
N THR A 386 -16.91 -19.03 4.82
CA THR A 386 -17.02 -19.25 3.37
C THR A 386 -18.30 -18.68 2.77
N LYS A 387 -19.43 -18.69 3.49
CA LYS A 387 -20.69 -18.14 2.97
C LYS A 387 -20.62 -16.63 2.81
N THR A 388 -19.94 -15.94 3.73
CA THR A 388 -19.65 -14.50 3.64
C THR A 388 -18.77 -14.21 2.42
N ARG A 389 -17.69 -14.98 2.22
CA ARG A 389 -16.81 -14.85 1.03
C ARG A 389 -17.55 -15.10 -0.30
N LEU A 390 -18.42 -16.11 -0.35
CA LEU A 390 -19.24 -16.40 -1.53
C LEU A 390 -20.31 -15.33 -1.79
N SER A 391 -20.90 -14.77 -0.74
CA SER A 391 -21.88 -13.67 -0.86
C SER A 391 -21.22 -12.39 -1.34
N LEU A 392 -20.01 -12.10 -0.84
CA LEU A 392 -19.16 -11.03 -1.35
C LEU A 392 -18.87 -11.22 -2.85
N PHE A 393 -18.39 -12.41 -3.22
CA PHE A 393 -18.10 -12.74 -4.62
C PHE A 393 -19.33 -12.59 -5.52
N ASP A 394 -20.49 -13.10 -5.10
CA ASP A 394 -21.77 -12.94 -5.81
C ASP A 394 -22.11 -11.46 -6.05
N ASN A 395 -22.00 -10.63 -5.02
CA ASN A 395 -22.37 -9.22 -5.12
C ASN A 395 -21.41 -8.43 -6.02
N VAL A 396 -20.11 -8.61 -5.82
CA VAL A 396 -19.07 -7.91 -6.59
C VAL A 396 -19.15 -8.30 -8.05
N ARG A 397 -19.18 -9.61 -8.36
CA ARG A 397 -19.26 -10.08 -9.75
C ARG A 397 -20.50 -9.55 -10.44
N ARG A 398 -21.68 -9.60 -9.80
CA ARG A 398 -22.90 -9.02 -10.40
C ARG A 398 -22.76 -7.53 -10.69
N ALA A 399 -22.15 -6.76 -9.79
CA ALA A 399 -21.97 -5.33 -9.99
C ALA A 399 -21.02 -5.02 -11.15
N GLU A 400 -19.86 -5.69 -11.21
CA GLU A 400 -18.92 -5.59 -12.34
C GLU A 400 -19.62 -5.91 -13.66
N TYR A 401 -20.48 -6.93 -13.64
CA TYR A 401 -21.27 -7.36 -14.77
C TYR A 401 -22.24 -6.32 -15.32
N TYR A 402 -22.93 -5.62 -14.43
CA TYR A 402 -23.86 -4.57 -14.83
C TYR A 402 -23.14 -3.35 -15.37
N TYR A 403 -21.93 -3.07 -14.85
CA TYR A 403 -21.13 -1.95 -15.28
C TYR A 403 -20.43 -2.20 -16.62
N ASN A 404 -19.64 -3.26 -16.74
CA ASN A 404 -18.90 -3.60 -17.94
C ASN A 404 -19.39 -4.91 -18.55
N ILE A 405 -20.08 -4.82 -19.69
CA ILE A 405 -20.65 -5.98 -20.39
C ILE A 405 -19.61 -6.98 -20.89
N ASN A 406 -18.34 -6.55 -20.97
CA ASN A 406 -17.17 -7.35 -21.36
C ASN A 406 -16.33 -7.79 -20.16
N SER A 407 -16.82 -7.60 -18.92
CA SER A 407 -16.18 -8.16 -17.72
C SER A 407 -16.11 -9.70 -17.79
N LEU A 408 -15.25 -10.28 -16.94
CA LEU A 408 -15.06 -11.73 -16.72
C LEU A 408 -16.38 -12.48 -16.61
N ASP A 409 -16.44 -13.80 -16.88
CA ASP A 409 -17.68 -14.59 -16.78
C ASP A 409 -18.31 -14.60 -15.35
N TYR A 410 -19.66 -14.54 -15.24
CA TYR A 410 -20.40 -14.73 -13.97
C TYR A 410 -21.36 -15.89 -14.15
N ASN A 411 -20.95 -17.02 -13.61
CA ASN A 411 -21.67 -18.27 -13.67
C ASN A 411 -21.34 -19.13 -12.43
N VAL A 412 -22.04 -20.25 -12.30
CA VAL A 412 -21.90 -21.16 -11.15
C VAL A 412 -20.57 -21.91 -11.21
N GLU A 413 -20.10 -22.23 -12.40
CA GLU A 413 -18.84 -22.94 -12.65
C GLU A 413 -17.63 -22.13 -12.16
N ASP A 414 -17.64 -20.81 -12.34
CA ASP A 414 -16.62 -19.89 -11.85
C ASP A 414 -16.62 -19.82 -10.32
N MET A 415 -17.80 -19.83 -9.68
CA MET A 415 -17.89 -19.91 -8.21
C MET A 415 -17.27 -21.21 -7.68
N LEU A 416 -17.51 -22.33 -8.35
CA LEU A 416 -16.88 -23.61 -7.98
C LEU A 416 -15.37 -23.54 -8.15
N ALA A 417 -14.89 -23.03 -9.28
CA ALA A 417 -13.45 -22.87 -9.55
C ALA A 417 -12.77 -21.95 -8.52
N VAL A 418 -13.45 -20.89 -8.08
CA VAL A 418 -12.98 -20.01 -7.01
C VAL A 418 -12.87 -20.75 -5.69
N MET A 419 -13.88 -21.54 -5.29
CA MET A 419 -13.80 -22.35 -4.07
C MET A 419 -12.68 -23.38 -4.13
N GLU A 420 -12.47 -24.01 -5.29
CA GLU A 420 -11.42 -25.00 -5.50
C GLU A 420 -10.02 -24.39 -5.39
N SER A 421 -9.79 -23.21 -5.98
CA SER A 421 -8.49 -22.54 -5.94
C SER A 421 -8.20 -21.93 -4.57
N SER A 422 -9.16 -21.19 -4.00
CA SER A 422 -8.95 -20.36 -2.81
C SER A 422 -8.91 -21.15 -1.50
N GLY A 423 -9.38 -22.40 -1.51
CA GLY A 423 -9.60 -23.18 -0.30
C GLY A 423 -10.78 -22.72 0.54
N TRP A 424 -11.72 -21.93 -0.03
CA TRP A 424 -12.97 -21.57 0.64
C TRP A 424 -13.88 -22.80 0.73
N ASN A 425 -13.90 -23.44 1.89
CA ASN A 425 -14.65 -24.67 2.13
C ASN A 425 -15.82 -24.39 3.08
N ILE A 426 -17.00 -24.92 2.76
CA ILE A 426 -18.12 -24.96 3.70
C ILE A 426 -17.86 -26.10 4.67
N ASP A 427 -18.06 -25.84 5.96
CA ASP A 427 -17.88 -26.84 7.02
C ASP A 427 -18.81 -28.04 6.77
N GLU A 428 -18.26 -29.25 6.84
CA GLU A 428 -19.01 -30.49 6.63
C GLU A 428 -20.17 -30.63 7.62
N SER A 429 -20.03 -30.07 8.82
CA SER A 429 -21.07 -30.06 9.85
C SER A 429 -22.31 -29.25 9.45
N GLU A 430 -22.19 -28.33 8.48
CA GLU A 430 -23.32 -27.58 7.93
C GLU A 430 -24.12 -28.37 6.89
N ILE A 431 -23.64 -29.54 6.48
CA ILE A 431 -24.25 -30.38 5.45
C ILE A 431 -25.06 -31.50 6.13
N THR A 432 -26.35 -31.52 5.84
CA THR A 432 -27.29 -32.50 6.39
C THR A 432 -27.63 -33.57 5.35
N PRO A 433 -28.15 -34.74 5.75
CA PRO A 433 -28.61 -35.76 4.80
C PRO A 433 -29.70 -35.30 3.82
N LYS A 434 -30.36 -34.16 4.08
CA LYS A 434 -31.34 -33.54 3.16
C LYS A 434 -30.66 -32.79 2.00
N ASP A 435 -29.41 -32.40 2.17
CA ASP A 435 -28.62 -31.66 1.18
C ASP A 435 -27.97 -32.59 0.14
N LEU A 436 -27.95 -33.91 0.42
CA LEU A 436 -27.42 -34.95 -0.46
C LEU A 436 -28.47 -35.43 -1.49
N SER A 437 -28.06 -35.51 -2.74
CA SER A 437 -28.79 -36.21 -3.80
C SER A 437 -28.81 -37.73 -3.54
N LYS A 438 -29.72 -38.44 -4.22
CA LYS A 438 -29.81 -39.91 -4.13
C LYS A 438 -28.45 -40.58 -4.43
N ARG A 439 -27.78 -40.14 -5.51
CA ARG A 439 -26.47 -40.66 -5.92
C ARG A 439 -25.39 -40.39 -4.88
N GLU A 440 -25.39 -39.21 -4.26
CA GLU A 440 -24.40 -38.89 -3.21
C GLU A 440 -24.62 -39.72 -1.94
N LYS A 441 -25.88 -40.01 -1.57
CA LYS A 441 -26.19 -40.95 -0.49
C LYS A 441 -25.67 -42.35 -0.78
N GLU A 442 -25.85 -42.82 -2.01
CA GLU A 442 -25.33 -44.12 -2.47
C GLU A 442 -23.80 -44.14 -2.46
N LEU A 443 -23.14 -43.10 -2.97
CA LEU A 443 -21.67 -42.99 -2.97
C LEU A 443 -21.09 -42.93 -1.55
N LEU A 444 -21.73 -42.17 -0.65
CA LEU A 444 -21.32 -42.11 0.76
C LEU A 444 -21.42 -43.50 1.42
N GLY A 445 -22.48 -44.26 1.13
CA GLY A 445 -22.66 -45.62 1.64
C GLY A 445 -21.72 -46.66 1.03
N LEU A 446 -21.30 -46.50 -0.22
CA LEU A 446 -20.44 -47.45 -0.94
C LEU A 446 -18.94 -47.18 -0.76
N PHE A 447 -18.54 -45.92 -0.75
CA PHE A 447 -17.13 -45.51 -0.81
C PHE A 447 -16.68 -44.71 0.42
N GLY A 448 -17.60 -44.44 1.37
CA GLY A 448 -17.29 -43.70 2.59
C GLY A 448 -17.00 -42.21 2.37
N GLY A 449 -17.26 -41.66 1.19
CA GLY A 449 -16.95 -40.25 0.90
C GLY A 449 -17.72 -39.64 -0.27
N VAL A 450 -18.00 -38.34 -0.15
CA VAL A 450 -18.53 -37.44 -1.18
C VAL A 450 -17.82 -36.09 -1.10
N SER A 451 -17.83 -35.31 -2.20
CA SER A 451 -17.25 -33.96 -2.17
C SER A 451 -18.19 -32.98 -1.45
N TYR A 452 -17.95 -32.76 -0.16
CA TYR A 452 -18.70 -31.81 0.65
C TYR A 452 -18.62 -30.37 0.12
N LYS A 453 -17.53 -30.00 -0.56
CA LYS A 453 -17.41 -28.68 -1.22
C LYS A 453 -18.51 -28.44 -2.25
N VAL A 454 -18.73 -29.42 -3.14
CA VAL A 454 -19.75 -29.34 -4.20
C VAL A 454 -21.16 -29.31 -3.60
N ILE A 455 -21.39 -30.14 -2.58
CA ILE A 455 -22.69 -30.19 -1.89
C ILE A 455 -22.99 -28.86 -1.19
N GLY A 456 -22.01 -28.32 -0.46
CA GLY A 456 -22.12 -27.02 0.21
C GLY A 456 -22.39 -25.88 -0.78
N LEU A 457 -21.65 -25.82 -1.90
CA LEU A 457 -21.88 -24.79 -2.92
C LEU A 457 -23.29 -24.88 -3.51
N ARG A 458 -23.76 -26.08 -3.85
CA ARG A 458 -25.12 -26.28 -4.36
C ARG A 458 -26.19 -25.85 -3.36
N LYS A 459 -25.98 -26.11 -2.07
CA LYS A 459 -26.85 -25.62 -0.99
C LYS A 459 -26.87 -24.10 -0.96
N PHE A 460 -25.70 -23.46 -0.96
CA PHE A 460 -25.57 -21.99 -1.00
C PHE A 460 -26.27 -21.39 -2.24
N ILE A 461 -26.04 -21.95 -3.42
CA ILE A 461 -26.66 -21.51 -4.69
C ILE A 461 -28.19 -21.51 -4.59
N LYS A 462 -28.74 -22.57 -4.02
CA LYS A 462 -30.19 -22.72 -3.83
C LYS A 462 -30.72 -21.73 -2.81
N GLU A 463 -30.07 -21.59 -1.66
CA GLU A 463 -30.48 -20.68 -0.58
C GLU A 463 -30.46 -19.21 -1.04
N GLN A 464 -29.44 -18.83 -1.83
CA GLN A 464 -29.24 -17.46 -2.29
C GLN A 464 -29.85 -17.16 -3.67
N ASN A 465 -30.56 -18.13 -4.27
CA ASN A 465 -31.16 -18.04 -5.60
C ASN A 465 -30.16 -17.58 -6.69
N ILE A 466 -28.91 -18.06 -6.63
CA ILE A 466 -27.82 -17.60 -7.50
C ILE A 466 -28.13 -17.86 -8.98
N GLU A 467 -28.66 -19.03 -9.33
CA GLU A 467 -29.01 -19.36 -10.72
C GLU A 467 -30.01 -18.35 -11.33
N LYS A 468 -30.98 -17.90 -10.53
CA LYS A 468 -31.96 -16.89 -10.96
C LYS A 468 -31.28 -15.53 -11.18
N LYS A 469 -30.36 -15.14 -10.29
CA LYS A 469 -29.56 -13.91 -10.41
C LYS A 469 -28.68 -13.96 -11.66
N VAL A 470 -27.92 -15.03 -11.86
CA VAL A 470 -27.09 -15.28 -13.07
C VAL A 470 -27.94 -15.18 -14.33
N SER A 471 -29.10 -15.83 -14.36
CA SER A 471 -30.02 -15.77 -15.50
C SER A 471 -30.52 -14.35 -15.78
N GLY A 472 -30.86 -13.60 -14.73
CA GLY A 472 -31.29 -12.20 -14.85
C GLY A 472 -30.19 -11.28 -15.40
N VAL A 473 -28.95 -11.46 -14.94
CA VAL A 473 -27.78 -10.73 -15.47
C VAL A 473 -27.58 -11.06 -16.95
N ARG A 474 -27.58 -12.35 -17.33
CA ARG A 474 -27.43 -12.79 -18.73
C ARG A 474 -28.52 -12.22 -19.63
N LEU A 475 -29.78 -12.23 -19.18
CA LEU A 475 -30.91 -11.65 -19.93
C LEU A 475 -30.70 -10.14 -20.14
N THR A 476 -30.33 -9.42 -19.09
CA THR A 476 -30.07 -7.96 -19.16
C THR A 476 -28.98 -7.65 -20.18
N LYS A 477 -27.89 -8.44 -20.21
CA LYS A 477 -26.80 -8.32 -21.17
C LYS A 477 -27.27 -8.54 -22.61
N THR A 478 -28.03 -9.60 -22.86
CA THR A 478 -28.57 -9.88 -24.20
C THR A 478 -29.45 -8.73 -24.70
N LEU A 479 -30.29 -8.18 -23.82
CA LEU A 479 -31.15 -7.05 -24.16
C LEU A 479 -30.34 -5.77 -24.43
N LYS A 480 -29.34 -5.46 -23.60
CA LYS A 480 -28.47 -4.28 -23.79
C LYS A 480 -27.70 -4.34 -25.10
N LYS A 481 -27.08 -5.48 -25.43
CA LYS A 481 -26.39 -5.68 -26.73
C LYS A 481 -27.34 -5.54 -27.91
N TYR A 482 -28.55 -6.09 -27.80
CA TYR A 482 -29.56 -5.94 -28.86
C TYR A 482 -29.94 -4.47 -29.08
N LEU A 483 -30.12 -3.70 -28.00
CA LEU A 483 -30.42 -2.27 -28.09
C LEU A 483 -29.28 -1.45 -28.69
N GLU A 484 -28.03 -1.70 -28.27
CA GLU A 484 -26.83 -1.05 -28.82
C GLU A 484 -26.68 -1.33 -30.32
N ASN A 485 -26.87 -2.58 -30.76
CA ASN A 485 -26.83 -2.94 -32.17
C ASN A 485 -27.95 -2.25 -32.97
N LYS A 486 -29.17 -2.20 -32.44
CA LYS A 486 -30.28 -1.52 -33.11
C LYS A 486 -30.06 -0.01 -33.25
N GLN A 487 -29.42 0.63 -32.27
CA GLN A 487 -29.10 2.05 -32.33
C GLN A 487 -28.02 2.33 -33.38
N ASN A 488 -27.00 1.46 -33.47
CA ASN A 488 -25.96 1.56 -34.49
C ASN A 488 -26.47 1.28 -35.91
N ASP A 489 -27.49 0.44 -36.06
CA ASP A 489 -28.14 0.18 -37.37
C ASP A 489 -29.07 1.33 -37.82
N CYS A 490 -29.43 2.26 -36.92
CA CYS A 490 -30.30 3.41 -37.19
C CYS A 490 -29.55 4.75 -37.35
N MET A 491 -28.23 4.78 -37.14
CA MET A 491 -27.34 5.92 -37.43
C MET A 491 -26.57 5.65 -38.72
#